data_AF-A0A7X8ABL4-F1
#
_entry.id   AF-A0A7X8ABL4-F1
#
_cell.length_a   1.000
_cell.length_b   1.000
_cell.length_c   1.000
_cell.angle_alpha   90.00
_cell.angle_beta   90.00
_cell.angle_gamma   90.00
#
_symmetry.space_group_name_H-M   'P 1'
#
loop_
_entity.id
_entity.type
_entity.pdbx_description
1 polymer ?
#
loop_
_entity_poly.entity_id
_entity_poly.type
_entity_poly.pdbx_seq_one_letter_code
_entity_poly.pdbx_strand_id
1 'polypeptide(L)'
;MKYKFLYFLGLITISSIMVGCSDEREEVLEPVTNPILQGSLMKLITVRDDGKISLSMDASTEAKCDVWIDLNADGKRAVDGSEDVKIFNAYEEYTLPKDVKEITIHGNITYLGCASDQLTRLDITANPYLTTLNCPQNKLSDIEISKNISLQRLDCSENEIRSLNLSANLALFSLWCYNNRLESLNVSSNTNLAALDCSDNKLTTLNVAKNPFLERLLCYNNSLTSLDISKNERLNRLWIYGNRLSDSETQKISIALNEVTRGELWLSDKQVSNEMKAELSLKGWTVR
;
A
#
# COMPACT_ATOMS: atom_id res chain seq x y z
N MET A 1 -9.86 20.01 -13.88
CA MET A 1 -9.02 19.19 -14.77
C MET A 1 -8.87 17.82 -14.13
N LYS A 2 -9.43 16.77 -14.75
CA LYS A 2 -9.33 15.38 -14.25
C LYS A 2 -8.02 14.78 -14.77
N TYR A 3 -7.08 14.47 -13.89
CA TYR A 3 -5.85 13.77 -14.26
C TYR A 3 -6.15 12.26 -14.36
N LYS A 4 -6.16 11.72 -15.58
CA LYS A 4 -6.01 10.29 -15.84
C LYS A 4 -4.52 9.97 -15.78
N PHE A 5 -4.09 9.18 -14.81
CA PHE A 5 -2.75 8.58 -14.83
C PHE A 5 -2.77 7.37 -15.76
N LEU A 6 -1.96 7.43 -16.83
CA LEU A 6 -1.66 6.29 -17.69
C LEU A 6 -0.69 5.38 -16.93
N TYR A 7 -1.11 4.14 -16.64
CA TYR A 7 -0.18 3.06 -16.33
C TYR A 7 0.43 2.56 -17.64
N PHE A 8 1.76 2.63 -17.75
CA PHE A 8 2.51 1.97 -18.81
C PHE A 8 2.49 0.45 -18.54
N LEU A 9 1.64 -0.28 -19.26
CA LEU A 9 1.73 -1.73 -19.41
C LEU A 9 2.80 -2.03 -20.47
N GLY A 10 3.96 -2.52 -20.03
CA GLY A 10 4.87 -3.22 -20.91
C GLY A 10 4.24 -4.56 -21.29
N LEU A 11 3.81 -4.68 -22.55
CA LEU A 11 3.42 -5.95 -23.18
C LEU A 11 4.64 -6.87 -23.23
N ILE A 12 4.70 -7.85 -22.33
CA ILE A 12 5.48 -9.07 -22.54
C ILE A 12 4.47 -10.18 -22.74
N THR A 13 4.28 -10.57 -24.00
CA THR A 13 3.53 -11.76 -24.39
C THR A 13 4.32 -12.98 -23.98
N ILE A 14 3.87 -13.73 -22.97
CA ILE A 14 4.32 -15.10 -22.72
C ILE A 14 3.08 -15.99 -22.57
N SER A 15 2.90 -16.82 -23.59
CA SER A 15 2.17 -18.08 -23.66
C SER A 15 1.33 -18.46 -22.43
N SER A 16 0.01 -18.43 -22.61
CA SER A 16 -0.95 -19.14 -21.78
C SER A 16 -0.63 -20.64 -21.74
N ILE A 17 -0.10 -21.12 -20.62
CA ILE A 17 -0.11 -22.54 -20.29
C ILE A 17 -1.35 -22.76 -19.42
N MET A 18 -2.41 -23.33 -20.00
CA MET A 18 -3.39 -24.06 -19.20
C MET A 18 -2.66 -25.26 -18.62
N VAL A 19 -2.32 -25.22 -17.32
CA VAL A 19 -2.00 -26.44 -16.60
C VAL A 19 -3.33 -26.96 -16.07
N GLY A 20 -3.89 -27.95 -16.77
CA GLY A 20 -4.87 -28.83 -16.17
C GLY A 20 -4.17 -29.66 -15.10
N CYS A 21 -4.62 -29.56 -13.86
CA CYS A 21 -4.27 -30.53 -12.83
C CYS A 21 -4.98 -31.85 -13.21
N SER A 22 -4.27 -32.73 -13.92
CA SER A 22 -4.72 -34.11 -14.13
C SER A 22 -4.38 -34.94 -12.90
N ASP A 23 -5.41 -35.64 -12.40
CA ASP A 23 -5.31 -36.77 -11.48
C ASP A 23 -4.21 -37.75 -11.87
N GLU A 24 -3.39 -38.17 -10.88
CA GLU A 24 -2.94 -39.54 -10.62
C GLU A 24 -1.67 -39.55 -9.75
N ARG A 25 -1.81 -39.86 -8.46
CA ARG A 25 -1.25 -41.09 -7.84
C ARG A 25 -1.50 -41.16 -6.34
N GLU A 26 -2.13 -42.27 -5.95
CA GLU A 26 -2.17 -42.78 -4.58
C GLU A 26 -0.74 -43.15 -4.12
N GLU A 27 -0.30 -42.59 -2.99
CA GLU A 27 0.64 -43.26 -2.10
C GLU A 27 0.28 -42.90 -0.66
N VAL A 28 -0.12 -43.92 0.10
CA VAL A 28 -0.52 -43.81 1.50
C VAL A 28 0.74 -43.62 2.35
N LEU A 29 0.93 -42.41 2.89
CA LEU A 29 1.88 -42.14 3.97
C LEU A 29 1.10 -41.77 5.24
N GLU A 30 1.41 -42.47 6.33
CA GLU A 30 0.83 -42.26 7.66
C GLU A 30 0.96 -40.81 8.15
N PRO A 31 0.02 -40.33 8.99
CA PRO A 31 -0.07 -38.92 9.32
C PRO A 31 1.06 -38.55 10.28
N VAL A 32 2.10 -37.91 9.75
CA VAL A 32 2.93 -37.03 10.56
C VAL A 32 2.03 -35.87 10.94
N THR A 33 1.52 -35.88 12.16
CA THR A 33 0.83 -34.74 12.78
C THR A 33 1.85 -33.63 13.01
N ASN A 34 2.25 -32.97 11.93
CA ASN A 34 2.81 -31.63 11.99
C ASN A 34 1.69 -30.74 12.53
N PRO A 35 1.88 -30.01 13.63
CA PRO A 35 0.81 -29.21 14.22
C PRO A 35 0.39 -28.14 13.22
N ILE A 36 -0.69 -28.45 12.48
CA ILE A 36 -1.56 -27.57 11.72
C ILE A 36 -0.80 -26.34 11.17
N LEU A 37 -0.29 -26.44 9.95
CA LEU A 37 -0.25 -25.28 9.05
C LEU A 37 -1.70 -24.84 8.90
N GLN A 38 -2.20 -24.06 9.87
CA GLN A 38 -3.50 -23.45 9.78
C GLN A 38 -3.29 -22.39 8.70
N GLY A 39 -3.76 -22.69 7.47
CA GLY A 39 -3.56 -21.82 6.32
C GLY A 39 -3.91 -20.38 6.69
N SER A 40 -3.18 -19.41 6.13
CA SER A 40 -3.45 -18.00 6.42
C SER A 40 -4.93 -17.70 6.17
N LEU A 41 -5.53 -16.91 7.08
CA LEU A 41 -6.94 -16.57 7.07
C LEU A 41 -7.05 -15.05 7.14
N MET A 42 -7.91 -14.49 6.30
CA MET A 42 -8.18 -13.06 6.25
C MET A 42 -9.68 -12.80 6.33
N LYS A 43 -10.08 -11.73 7.01
CA LYS A 43 -11.49 -11.32 7.12
C LYS A 43 -11.68 -9.88 6.70
N LEU A 44 -12.63 -9.65 5.81
CA LEU A 44 -13.01 -8.34 5.30
C LEU A 44 -14.46 -8.07 5.67
N ILE A 45 -14.80 -6.86 6.13
CA ILE A 45 -16.19 -6.46 6.39
C ILE A 45 -16.54 -5.26 5.53
N THR A 46 -17.51 -5.41 4.63
CA THR A 46 -18.00 -4.35 3.74
C THR A 46 -19.38 -3.83 4.16
N VAL A 47 -19.68 -2.57 3.84
CA VAL A 47 -21.03 -2.00 3.93
C VAL A 47 -21.71 -1.85 2.56
N ARG A 48 -21.17 -2.48 1.50
CA ARG A 48 -21.79 -2.47 0.18
C ARG A 48 -23.08 -3.27 0.17
N ASP A 49 -24.13 -2.71 -0.43
CA ASP A 49 -25.46 -3.33 -0.51
C ASP A 49 -25.76 -3.98 -1.87
N ASP A 50 -24.84 -3.87 -2.83
CA ASP A 50 -24.98 -4.46 -4.17
C ASP A 50 -24.51 -5.92 -4.25
N GLY A 51 -24.05 -6.49 -3.12
CA GLY A 51 -23.60 -7.87 -3.03
C GLY A 51 -22.33 -8.15 -3.84
N LYS A 52 -21.51 -7.12 -4.12
CA LYS A 52 -20.29 -7.25 -4.93
C LYS A 52 -19.06 -6.80 -4.16
N ILE A 53 -17.93 -7.44 -4.42
CA ILE A 53 -16.61 -7.02 -3.93
C ILE A 53 -15.57 -7.21 -5.03
N SER A 54 -14.63 -6.29 -5.17
CA SER A 54 -13.58 -6.36 -6.20
C SER A 54 -12.21 -6.63 -5.59
N LEU A 55 -11.74 -7.86 -5.76
CA LEU A 55 -10.51 -8.33 -5.14
C LEU A 55 -9.46 -8.69 -6.18
N SER A 56 -8.20 -8.39 -5.88
CA SER A 56 -7.04 -8.85 -6.62
C SER A 56 -6.10 -9.54 -5.65
N MET A 57 -5.60 -10.73 -6.00
CA MET A 57 -4.76 -11.53 -5.13
C MET A 57 -3.57 -12.08 -5.91
N ASP A 58 -2.47 -12.34 -5.20
CA ASP A 58 -1.38 -13.17 -5.69
C ASP A 58 -0.83 -14.03 -4.55
N ALA A 59 -0.19 -15.13 -4.91
CA ALA A 59 0.43 -16.08 -4.00
C ALA A 59 1.67 -16.70 -4.66
N SER A 60 2.50 -17.42 -3.90
CA SER A 60 3.58 -18.21 -4.52
C SER A 60 2.98 -19.29 -5.43
N THR A 61 3.75 -19.75 -6.42
CA THR A 61 3.29 -20.77 -7.38
C THR A 61 2.72 -22.00 -6.68
N GLU A 62 3.36 -22.43 -5.59
CA GLU A 62 2.95 -23.60 -4.81
C GLU A 62 1.69 -23.35 -3.99
N ALA A 63 1.46 -22.12 -3.54
CA ALA A 63 0.34 -21.76 -2.68
C ALA A 63 -0.95 -21.45 -3.44
N LYS A 64 -0.89 -21.17 -4.75
CA LYS A 64 -2.05 -20.75 -5.55
C LYS A 64 -3.23 -21.73 -5.50
N CYS A 65 -2.96 -23.04 -5.51
CA CYS A 65 -4.00 -24.06 -5.46
C CYS A 65 -4.75 -24.13 -4.11
N ASP A 66 -4.21 -23.50 -3.07
CA ASP A 66 -4.78 -23.46 -1.72
C ASP A 66 -5.54 -22.15 -1.43
N VAL A 67 -5.58 -21.20 -2.38
CA VAL A 67 -6.26 -19.92 -2.20
C VAL A 67 -7.72 -20.02 -2.64
N TRP A 68 -8.63 -19.70 -1.73
CA TRP A 68 -10.07 -19.68 -2.00
C TRP A 68 -10.77 -18.62 -1.14
N ILE A 69 -11.97 -18.23 -1.56
CA ILE A 69 -12.82 -17.26 -0.87
C ILE A 69 -14.07 -17.97 -0.42
N ASP A 70 -14.39 -17.89 0.87
CA ASP A 70 -15.67 -18.35 1.42
C ASP A 70 -16.78 -17.39 0.95
N LEU A 71 -17.34 -17.67 -0.22
CA LEU A 71 -18.33 -16.81 -0.88
C LEU A 71 -19.70 -17.02 -0.26
N ASN A 72 -19.99 -18.22 0.26
CA ASN A 72 -21.30 -18.58 0.80
C ASN A 72 -21.39 -18.42 2.33
N ALA A 73 -20.28 -18.10 3.01
CA ALA A 73 -20.14 -17.93 4.45
C ALA A 73 -20.44 -19.21 5.27
N ASP A 74 -20.20 -20.39 4.71
CA ASP A 74 -20.37 -21.69 5.38
C ASP A 74 -19.07 -22.21 6.03
N GLY A 75 -17.95 -21.52 5.79
CA GLY A 75 -16.63 -21.84 6.32
C GLY A 75 -15.97 -23.06 5.67
N LYS A 76 -16.47 -23.55 4.53
CA LYS A 76 -15.98 -24.75 3.85
C LYS A 76 -15.75 -24.50 2.37
N ARG A 77 -14.54 -24.81 1.91
CA ARG A 77 -14.19 -24.77 0.48
C ARG A 77 -15.12 -25.67 -0.33
N ALA A 78 -15.80 -25.10 -1.32
CA ALA A 78 -16.65 -25.83 -2.23
C ALA A 78 -15.89 -26.90 -3.04
N VAL A 79 -16.43 -28.12 -3.09
CA VAL A 79 -15.81 -29.28 -3.76
C VAL A 79 -15.76 -29.12 -5.29
N ASP A 80 -16.64 -28.29 -5.86
CA ASP A 80 -16.69 -28.00 -7.29
C ASP A 80 -15.70 -26.89 -7.73
N GLY A 81 -14.93 -26.33 -6.79
CA GLY A 81 -13.98 -25.25 -7.06
C GLY A 81 -14.66 -23.94 -7.46
N SER A 82 -15.93 -23.74 -7.11
CA SER A 82 -16.64 -22.46 -7.32
C SER A 82 -16.09 -21.31 -6.47
N GLU A 83 -15.43 -21.63 -5.37
CA GLU A 83 -14.83 -20.69 -4.42
C GLU A 83 -13.32 -20.47 -4.63
N ASP A 84 -12.73 -21.21 -5.57
CA ASP A 84 -11.31 -21.14 -5.86
C ASP A 84 -10.95 -19.84 -6.58
N VAL A 85 -9.83 -19.24 -6.18
CA VAL A 85 -9.26 -18.10 -6.91
C VAL A 85 -8.59 -18.61 -8.18
N LYS A 86 -9.20 -18.34 -9.34
CA LYS A 86 -8.74 -18.82 -10.66
C LYS A 86 -7.85 -17.81 -11.39
N ILE A 87 -7.98 -16.54 -11.06
CA ILE A 87 -7.25 -15.44 -11.69
C ILE A 87 -6.45 -14.72 -10.60
N PHE A 88 -5.14 -14.63 -10.81
CA PHE A 88 -4.22 -13.93 -9.93
C PHE A 88 -3.63 -12.72 -10.65
N ASN A 89 -3.21 -11.70 -9.89
CA ASN A 89 -2.70 -10.43 -10.42
C ASN A 89 -3.67 -9.64 -11.31
N ALA A 90 -4.97 -9.85 -11.15
CA ALA A 90 -6.02 -9.04 -11.76
C ALA A 90 -7.14 -8.79 -10.75
N TYR A 91 -7.89 -7.70 -10.92
CA TYR A 91 -9.09 -7.45 -10.13
C TYR A 91 -10.25 -8.24 -10.71
N GLU A 92 -10.87 -9.07 -9.88
CA GLU A 92 -12.07 -9.83 -10.19
C GLU A 92 -13.21 -9.37 -9.30
N GLU A 93 -14.42 -9.37 -9.85
CA GLU A 93 -15.64 -9.08 -9.09
C GLU A 93 -16.25 -10.38 -8.59
N TYR A 94 -16.42 -10.48 -7.26
CA TYR A 94 -17.06 -11.61 -6.61
C TYR A 94 -18.46 -11.20 -6.15
N THR A 95 -19.42 -12.10 -6.34
CA THR A 95 -20.80 -11.91 -5.89
C THR A 95 -21.02 -12.64 -4.57
N LEU A 96 -21.47 -11.89 -3.57
CA LEU A 96 -21.83 -12.39 -2.25
C LEU A 96 -23.33 -12.67 -2.18
N PRO A 97 -23.76 -13.66 -1.38
CA PRO A 97 -25.17 -13.86 -1.07
C PRO A 97 -25.78 -12.60 -0.46
N LYS A 98 -27.10 -12.48 -0.61
CA LYS A 98 -27.85 -11.40 0.00
C LYS A 98 -27.59 -11.36 1.51
N ASP A 99 -27.33 -10.16 2.03
CA ASP A 99 -27.08 -9.87 3.46
C ASP A 99 -25.72 -10.36 4.01
N VAL A 100 -24.87 -11.02 3.22
CA VAL A 100 -23.49 -11.34 3.61
C VAL A 100 -22.61 -10.10 3.47
N LYS A 101 -21.93 -9.73 4.56
CA LYS A 101 -21.05 -8.56 4.66
C LYS A 101 -19.63 -8.89 5.09
N GLU A 102 -19.42 -10.05 5.72
CA GLU A 102 -18.10 -10.56 6.09
C GLU A 102 -17.64 -11.53 5.00
N ILE A 103 -16.46 -11.30 4.44
CA ILE A 103 -15.80 -12.16 3.46
C ILE A 103 -14.60 -12.78 4.14
N THR A 104 -14.44 -14.10 4.01
CA THR A 104 -13.26 -14.80 4.49
C THR A 104 -12.43 -15.29 3.30
N ILE A 105 -11.15 -14.97 3.30
CA ILE A 105 -10.19 -15.44 2.29
C ILE A 105 -9.22 -16.39 2.99
N HIS A 106 -9.00 -17.55 2.39
CA HIS A 106 -8.10 -18.59 2.87
C HIS A 106 -6.91 -18.73 1.93
N GLY A 107 -5.76 -19.10 2.49
CA GLY A 107 -4.55 -19.41 1.75
C GLY A 107 -3.44 -18.39 1.94
N ASN A 108 -2.20 -18.83 1.69
CA ASN A 108 -0.99 -18.03 1.89
C ASN A 108 -0.78 -17.06 0.72
N ILE A 109 -1.45 -15.91 0.76
CA ILE A 109 -1.31 -14.86 -0.25
C ILE A 109 -0.12 -13.93 0.04
N THR A 110 0.49 -13.41 -1.02
CA THR A 110 1.60 -12.45 -1.00
C THR A 110 1.17 -11.04 -1.41
N TYR A 111 0.01 -10.93 -2.07
CA TYR A 111 -0.61 -9.68 -2.52
C TYR A 111 -2.11 -9.69 -2.22
N LEU A 112 -2.62 -8.56 -1.70
CA LEU A 112 -4.05 -8.27 -1.62
C LEU A 112 -4.32 -6.87 -2.19
N GLY A 113 -5.24 -6.80 -3.14
CA GLY A 113 -5.91 -5.60 -3.63
C GLY A 113 -7.39 -5.66 -3.29
N CYS A 114 -7.91 -4.65 -2.61
CA CYS A 114 -9.31 -4.53 -2.20
C CYS A 114 -9.75 -3.05 -2.20
N ALA A 115 -9.54 -2.39 -3.34
CA ALA A 115 -9.78 -0.96 -3.51
C ALA A 115 -11.27 -0.66 -3.75
N SER A 116 -11.78 0.45 -3.21
CA SER A 116 -13.15 0.93 -3.47
C SER A 116 -14.27 -0.04 -3.06
N ASP A 117 -14.05 -0.85 -2.02
CA ASP A 117 -15.00 -1.86 -1.56
C ASP A 117 -15.83 -1.43 -0.35
N GLN A 118 -15.74 -0.15 0.06
CA GLN A 118 -16.37 0.38 1.27
C GLN A 118 -16.09 -0.48 2.51
N LEU A 119 -14.89 -1.04 2.61
CA LEU A 119 -14.50 -1.86 3.75
C LEU A 119 -14.48 -1.02 5.03
N THR A 120 -15.09 -1.53 6.09
CA THR A 120 -15.07 -0.95 7.44
C THR A 120 -14.15 -1.72 8.37
N ARG A 121 -13.84 -2.98 8.06
CA ARG A 121 -12.83 -3.79 8.74
C ARG A 121 -12.01 -4.60 7.74
N LEU A 122 -10.72 -4.69 8.00
CA LEU A 122 -9.78 -5.52 7.27
C LEU A 122 -8.84 -6.18 8.29
N ASP A 123 -9.05 -7.47 8.57
CA ASP A 123 -8.22 -8.27 9.47
C ASP A 123 -7.32 -9.18 8.65
N ILE A 124 -6.04 -8.84 8.63
CA ILE A 124 -4.96 -9.54 7.93
C ILE A 124 -3.92 -10.11 8.89
N THR A 125 -4.25 -10.19 10.18
CA THR A 125 -3.27 -10.48 11.23
C THR A 125 -2.72 -11.91 11.18
N ALA A 126 -3.41 -12.81 10.48
CA ALA A 126 -2.98 -14.19 10.22
C ALA A 126 -2.35 -14.39 8.83
N ASN A 127 -1.90 -13.32 8.16
CA ASN A 127 -1.25 -13.37 6.83
C ASN A 127 0.21 -12.89 6.89
N PRO A 128 1.14 -13.66 7.51
CA PRO A 128 2.53 -13.21 7.71
C PRO A 128 3.32 -13.08 6.40
N TYR A 129 2.90 -13.77 5.33
CA TYR A 129 3.55 -13.77 4.01
C TYR A 129 3.13 -12.60 3.11
N LEU A 130 2.20 -11.75 3.55
CA LEU A 130 1.72 -10.63 2.76
C LEU A 130 2.85 -9.61 2.54
N THR A 131 3.23 -9.40 1.28
CA THR A 131 4.30 -8.47 0.88
C THR A 131 3.74 -7.14 0.37
N THR A 132 2.53 -7.16 -0.18
CA THR A 132 1.86 -5.98 -0.72
C THR A 132 0.41 -5.96 -0.28
N LEU A 133 0.01 -4.84 0.33
CA LEU A 133 -1.39 -4.55 0.64
C LEU A 133 -1.80 -3.27 -0.09
N ASN A 134 -2.88 -3.36 -0.86
CA ASN A 134 -3.50 -2.26 -1.57
C ASN A 134 -4.99 -2.20 -1.19
N CYS A 135 -5.34 -1.29 -0.27
CA CYS A 135 -6.69 -1.13 0.27
C CYS A 135 -7.24 0.32 0.21
N PRO A 136 -6.97 1.10 -0.86
CA PRO A 136 -7.38 2.49 -0.91
C PRO A 136 -8.89 2.66 -1.11
N GLN A 137 -9.39 3.85 -0.82
CA GLN A 137 -10.79 4.24 -1.08
C GLN A 137 -11.81 3.36 -0.33
N ASN A 138 -11.51 3.08 0.94
CA ASN A 138 -12.39 2.34 1.84
C ASN A 138 -12.84 3.24 3.00
N LYS A 139 -13.44 2.64 4.04
CA LYS A 139 -13.95 3.31 5.24
C LYS A 139 -13.21 2.80 6.49
N LEU A 140 -11.94 2.40 6.34
CA LEU A 140 -11.15 1.85 7.45
C LEU A 140 -10.80 2.98 8.42
N SER A 141 -11.16 2.83 9.70
CA SER A 141 -10.77 3.75 10.77
C SER A 141 -9.42 3.42 11.41
N ASP A 142 -8.98 2.19 11.22
CA ASP A 142 -7.78 1.57 11.79
C ASP A 142 -7.38 0.38 10.92
N ILE A 143 -6.11 0.00 11.03
CA ILE A 143 -5.56 -1.19 10.40
C ILE A 143 -4.43 -1.75 11.27
N GLU A 144 -4.55 -3.03 11.63
CA GLU A 144 -3.53 -3.73 12.42
C GLU A 144 -2.62 -4.54 11.48
N ILE A 145 -1.35 -4.12 11.39
CA ILE A 145 -0.37 -4.68 10.46
C ILE A 145 0.92 -5.16 11.13
N SER A 146 0.96 -5.21 12.47
CA SER A 146 2.16 -5.61 13.22
C SER A 146 2.57 -7.07 13.02
N LYS A 147 1.64 -7.90 12.52
CA LYS A 147 1.89 -9.32 12.20
C LYS A 147 2.34 -9.55 10.76
N ASN A 148 2.16 -8.56 9.88
CA ASN A 148 2.55 -8.64 8.47
C ASN A 148 4.01 -8.18 8.31
N ILE A 149 4.93 -8.90 8.94
CA ILE A 149 6.35 -8.53 9.02
C ILE A 149 7.06 -8.52 7.66
N SER A 150 6.51 -9.23 6.68
CA SER A 150 7.01 -9.27 5.29
C SER A 150 6.49 -8.13 4.41
N LEU A 151 5.66 -7.22 4.94
CA LEU A 151 5.05 -6.15 4.17
C LEU A 151 6.11 -5.16 3.65
N GLN A 152 6.17 -5.01 2.33
CA GLN A 152 7.11 -4.16 1.60
C GLN A 152 6.44 -2.94 0.97
N ARG A 153 5.16 -3.09 0.59
CA ARG A 153 4.34 -2.04 0.00
C ARG A 153 3.00 -1.97 0.71
N LEU A 154 2.64 -0.77 1.16
CA LEU A 154 1.35 -0.49 1.76
C LEU A 154 0.73 0.71 1.06
N ASP A 155 -0.45 0.50 0.48
CA ASP A 155 -1.37 1.56 0.11
C ASP A 155 -2.65 1.41 0.94
N CYS A 156 -2.87 2.38 1.81
CA CYS A 156 -4.06 2.54 2.65
C CYS A 156 -4.66 3.95 2.51
N SER A 157 -4.40 4.59 1.37
CA SER A 157 -4.86 5.95 1.08
C SER A 157 -6.38 6.06 0.99
N GLU A 158 -6.91 7.28 1.12
CA GLU A 158 -8.35 7.56 0.98
C GLU A 158 -9.21 6.69 1.92
N ASN A 159 -8.84 6.68 3.20
CA ASN A 159 -9.54 5.99 4.28
C ASN A 159 -9.82 6.97 5.44
N GLU A 160 -10.19 6.47 6.62
CA GLU A 160 -10.46 7.27 7.81
C GLU A 160 -9.46 7.02 8.96
N ILE A 161 -8.26 6.54 8.63
CA ILE A 161 -7.26 6.08 9.59
C ILE A 161 -6.72 7.25 10.41
N ARG A 162 -6.74 7.12 11.75
CA ARG A 162 -6.23 8.14 12.69
C ARG A 162 -4.81 7.86 13.19
N SER A 163 -4.42 6.59 13.22
CA SER A 163 -3.10 6.14 13.66
C SER A 163 -2.64 4.95 12.84
N LEU A 164 -1.38 4.93 12.45
CA LEU A 164 -0.77 3.85 11.69
C LEU A 164 0.52 3.40 12.39
N ASN A 165 0.53 2.20 12.94
CA ASN A 165 1.71 1.63 13.58
C ASN A 165 2.52 0.81 12.59
N LEU A 166 3.72 1.30 12.24
CA LEU A 166 4.62 0.70 11.24
C LEU A 166 5.85 0.04 11.87
N SER A 167 5.91 -0.07 13.20
CA SER A 167 7.13 -0.43 13.92
C SER A 167 7.65 -1.84 13.61
N ALA A 168 6.77 -2.74 13.15
CA ALA A 168 7.09 -4.12 12.80
C ALA A 168 7.38 -4.32 11.29
N ASN A 169 7.00 -3.37 10.43
CA ASN A 169 7.08 -3.51 8.97
C ASN A 169 8.45 -3.02 8.46
N LEU A 170 9.52 -3.67 8.92
CA LEU A 170 10.92 -3.24 8.67
C LEU A 170 11.34 -3.35 7.19
N ALA A 171 10.64 -4.18 6.41
CA ALA A 171 10.87 -4.37 4.98
C ALA A 171 10.17 -3.32 4.10
N LEU A 172 9.40 -2.39 4.68
CA LEU A 172 8.60 -1.43 3.95
C LEU A 172 9.49 -0.45 3.17
N PHE A 173 9.32 -0.41 1.84
CA PHE A 173 10.01 0.53 0.95
C PHE A 173 9.05 1.53 0.27
N SER A 174 7.74 1.27 0.26
CA SER A 174 6.73 2.16 -0.30
C SER A 174 5.52 2.26 0.63
N LEU A 175 5.18 3.48 1.04
CA LEU A 175 4.03 3.79 1.89
C LEU A 175 3.17 4.89 1.25
N TRP A 176 1.90 4.58 1.02
CA TRP A 176 0.87 5.51 0.57
C TRP A 176 -0.24 5.51 1.62
N CYS A 177 -0.38 6.62 2.32
CA CYS A 177 -1.35 6.84 3.40
C CYS A 177 -2.03 8.21 3.28
N TYR A 178 -2.01 8.79 2.07
CA TYR A 178 -2.61 10.10 1.81
C TYR A 178 -4.12 10.09 2.00
N ASN A 179 -4.71 11.27 2.21
CA ASN A 179 -6.15 11.46 2.42
C ASN A 179 -6.71 10.53 3.53
N ASN A 180 -6.11 10.66 4.71
CA ASN A 180 -6.54 9.99 5.94
C ASN A 180 -6.73 11.05 7.03
N ARG A 181 -6.74 10.64 8.31
CA ARG A 181 -6.89 11.54 9.46
C ARG A 181 -5.70 11.44 10.42
N LEU A 182 -4.51 11.12 9.90
CA LEU A 182 -3.30 10.95 10.70
C LEU A 182 -2.88 12.29 11.31
N GLU A 183 -2.77 12.33 12.64
CA GLU A 183 -2.24 13.48 13.38
C GLU A 183 -0.73 13.35 13.64
N SER A 184 -0.23 12.12 13.62
CA SER A 184 1.20 11.81 13.67
C SER A 184 1.51 10.60 12.79
N LEU A 185 2.76 10.54 12.32
CA LEU A 185 3.28 9.42 11.54
C LEU A 185 4.74 9.18 11.93
N ASN A 186 5.02 7.98 12.45
CA ASN A 186 6.37 7.57 12.79
C ASN A 186 6.88 6.53 11.79
N VAL A 187 7.88 6.92 10.99
CA VAL A 187 8.55 6.06 10.00
C VAL A 187 9.99 5.72 10.39
N SER A 188 10.39 5.93 11.66
CA SER A 188 11.78 5.78 12.09
C SER A 188 12.32 4.35 11.98
N SER A 189 11.45 3.34 12.05
CA SER A 189 11.82 1.93 11.93
C SER A 189 11.91 1.47 10.47
N ASN A 190 11.32 2.21 9.53
CA ASN A 190 11.23 1.82 8.12
C ASN A 190 12.44 2.36 7.36
N THR A 191 13.64 1.93 7.73
CA THR A 191 14.90 2.50 7.21
C THR A 191 15.11 2.30 5.71
N ASN A 192 14.38 1.35 5.10
CA ASN A 192 14.40 1.06 3.66
C ASN A 192 13.38 1.89 2.85
N LEU A 193 12.64 2.81 3.49
CA LEU A 193 11.60 3.58 2.83
C LEU A 193 12.18 4.44 1.70
N ALA A 194 11.71 4.21 0.47
CA ALA A 194 12.11 4.91 -0.74
C ALA A 194 11.02 5.85 -1.26
N ALA A 195 9.75 5.54 -0.99
CA ALA A 195 8.61 6.39 -1.34
C ALA A 195 7.65 6.53 -0.16
N LEU A 196 7.33 7.78 0.18
CA LEU A 196 6.36 8.15 1.20
C LEU A 196 5.38 9.17 0.63
N ASP A 197 4.10 8.79 0.58
CA ASP A 197 2.99 9.72 0.43
C ASP A 197 2.14 9.74 1.70
N CYS A 198 2.15 10.87 2.39
CA CYS A 198 1.36 11.17 3.58
C CYS A 198 0.62 12.51 3.43
N SER A 199 0.36 12.94 2.19
CA SER A 199 -0.37 14.18 1.93
C SER A 199 -1.80 14.13 2.48
N ASP A 200 -2.44 15.30 2.57
CA ASP A 200 -3.87 15.41 2.92
C ASP A 200 -4.19 14.68 4.24
N ASN A 201 -3.40 14.99 5.26
CA ASN A 201 -3.57 14.49 6.61
C ASN A 201 -3.58 15.67 7.60
N LYS A 202 -3.37 15.42 8.89
CA LYS A 202 -3.35 16.44 9.94
C LYS A 202 -1.98 16.51 10.63
N LEU A 203 -0.91 16.14 9.94
CA LEU A 203 0.43 16.08 10.51
C LEU A 203 0.91 17.50 10.86
N THR A 204 1.37 17.70 12.10
CA THR A 204 2.03 18.93 12.53
C THR A 204 3.56 18.83 12.49
N THR A 205 4.07 17.59 12.53
CA THR A 205 5.49 17.27 12.43
C THR A 205 5.69 16.02 11.59
N LEU A 206 6.81 15.94 10.88
CA LEU A 206 7.23 14.74 10.17
C LEU A 206 8.75 14.60 10.29
N ASN A 207 9.20 13.46 10.81
CA ASN A 207 10.63 13.15 10.94
C ASN A 207 11.01 12.03 9.97
N VAL A 208 11.87 12.37 9.01
CA VAL A 208 12.36 11.45 7.96
C VAL A 208 13.88 11.21 8.05
N ALA A 209 14.52 11.61 9.17
CA ALA A 209 15.96 11.54 9.33
C ALA A 209 16.52 10.09 9.35
N LYS A 210 15.65 9.09 9.55
CA LYS A 210 16.00 7.66 9.56
C LYS A 210 15.69 6.96 8.24
N ASN A 211 15.31 7.70 7.19
CA ASN A 211 14.92 7.14 5.90
C ASN A 211 15.86 7.65 4.79
N PRO A 212 17.16 7.30 4.83
CA PRO A 212 18.18 7.85 3.92
C PRO A 212 17.97 7.46 2.45
N PHE A 213 17.17 6.43 2.19
CA PHE A 213 16.83 5.97 0.84
C PHE A 213 15.60 6.66 0.23
N LEU A 214 14.98 7.63 0.91
CA LEU A 214 13.83 8.35 0.37
C LEU A 214 14.18 9.07 -0.94
N GLU A 215 13.50 8.69 -2.00
CA GLU A 215 13.56 9.31 -3.33
C GLU A 215 12.35 10.21 -3.58
N ARG A 216 11.20 9.83 -3.00
CA ARG A 216 9.92 10.55 -3.17
C ARG A 216 9.28 10.82 -1.82
N LEU A 217 9.08 12.09 -1.51
CA LEU A 217 8.38 12.55 -0.32
C LEU A 217 7.24 13.50 -0.70
N LEU A 218 6.02 13.04 -0.48
CA LEU A 218 4.80 13.82 -0.66
C LEU A 218 4.16 13.99 0.72
N CYS A 219 4.18 15.22 1.23
CA CYS A 219 3.59 15.55 2.53
C CYS A 219 2.82 16.89 2.47
N TYR A 220 2.37 17.26 1.28
CA TYR A 220 1.56 18.45 1.04
C TYR A 220 0.20 18.38 1.76
N ASN A 221 -0.47 19.53 1.90
CA ASN A 221 -1.77 19.64 2.60
C ASN A 221 -1.76 19.01 4.00
N ASN A 222 -0.77 19.37 4.80
CA ASN A 222 -0.67 19.06 6.23
C ASN A 222 -0.54 20.39 7.01
N SER A 223 -0.09 20.34 8.27
CA SER A 223 0.17 21.52 9.10
C SER A 223 1.63 21.60 9.55
N LEU A 224 2.57 21.12 8.74
CA LEU A 224 3.99 21.14 9.04
C LEU A 224 4.51 22.57 9.12
N THR A 225 5.25 22.89 10.18
CA THR A 225 5.93 24.20 10.35
C THR A 225 7.42 24.15 10.03
N SER A 226 8.00 22.96 9.98
CA SER A 226 9.40 22.70 9.64
C SER A 226 9.51 21.31 9.00
N LEU A 227 10.51 21.12 8.15
CA LEU A 227 10.83 19.81 7.58
C LEU A 227 12.34 19.72 7.34
N ASP A 228 13.00 18.81 8.06
CA ASP A 228 14.42 18.52 7.87
C ASP A 228 14.59 17.35 6.90
N ILE A 229 15.18 17.64 5.74
CA ILE A 229 15.51 16.67 4.69
C ILE A 229 17.01 16.41 4.56
N SER A 230 17.83 16.89 5.50
CA SER A 230 19.30 16.83 5.42
C SER A 230 19.89 15.42 5.38
N LYS A 231 19.09 14.40 5.69
CA LYS A 231 19.48 12.98 5.62
C LYS A 231 18.91 12.24 4.41
N ASN A 232 18.10 12.90 3.59
CA ASN A 232 17.37 12.29 2.47
C ASN A 232 18.03 12.68 1.14
N GLU A 233 19.31 12.35 1.02
CA GLU A 233 20.18 12.79 -0.09
C GLU A 233 19.74 12.29 -1.48
N ARG A 234 18.87 11.26 -1.52
CA ARG A 234 18.35 10.65 -2.75
C ARG A 234 17.05 11.28 -3.27
N LEU A 235 16.50 12.28 -2.58
CA LEU A 235 15.26 12.91 -2.99
C LEU A 235 15.36 13.45 -4.42
N ASN A 236 14.40 13.06 -5.25
CA ASN A 236 14.18 13.61 -6.58
C ASN A 236 12.74 14.09 -6.77
N ARG A 237 11.84 13.81 -5.83
CA ARG A 237 10.49 14.38 -5.79
C ARG A 237 10.13 14.80 -4.37
N LEU A 238 9.84 16.09 -4.21
CA LEU A 238 9.46 16.67 -2.93
C LEU A 238 8.25 17.61 -3.11
N TRP A 239 7.09 17.22 -2.59
CA TRP A 239 5.87 18.03 -2.65
C TRP A 239 5.42 18.39 -1.25
N ILE A 240 5.48 19.68 -0.91
CA ILE A 240 5.28 20.18 0.46
C ILE A 240 4.33 21.40 0.53
N TYR A 241 3.70 21.77 -0.58
CA TYR A 241 2.72 22.85 -0.62
C TYR A 241 1.54 22.61 0.35
N GLY A 242 0.78 23.65 0.68
CA GLY A 242 -0.35 23.51 1.61
C GLY A 242 0.04 23.20 3.07
N ASN A 243 1.33 23.32 3.43
CA ASN A 243 1.83 23.33 4.80
C ASN A 243 1.98 24.76 5.34
N ARG A 244 2.46 24.89 6.58
CA ARG A 244 2.70 26.16 7.30
C ARG A 244 4.19 26.50 7.42
N LEU A 245 4.98 26.13 6.40
CA LEU A 245 6.41 26.41 6.35
C LEU A 245 6.64 27.92 6.21
N SER A 246 7.58 28.48 6.99
CA SER A 246 8.02 29.86 6.81
C SER A 246 9.00 29.97 5.63
N ASP A 247 9.20 31.18 5.12
CA ASP A 247 10.18 31.44 4.05
C ASP A 247 11.60 30.98 4.44
N SER A 248 11.97 31.14 5.72
CA SER A 248 13.26 30.65 6.22
C SER A 248 13.38 29.14 6.18
N GLU A 249 12.30 28.40 6.47
CA GLU A 249 12.30 26.93 6.38
C GLU A 249 12.35 26.49 4.92
N THR A 250 11.60 27.14 4.05
CA THR A 250 11.64 26.90 2.60
C THR A 250 13.06 27.12 2.02
N GLN A 251 13.76 28.17 2.46
CA GLN A 251 15.15 28.43 2.07
C GLN A 251 16.12 27.36 2.61
N LYS A 252 15.93 26.86 3.84
CA LYS A 252 16.75 25.74 4.36
C LYS A 252 16.57 24.50 3.49
N ILE A 253 15.33 24.20 3.09
CA ILE A 253 15.02 23.07 2.23
C ILE A 253 15.71 23.21 0.87
N SER A 254 15.65 24.36 0.20
CA SER A 254 16.34 24.52 -1.11
C SER A 254 17.85 24.37 -1.04
N ILE A 255 18.46 24.85 0.05
CA ILE A 255 19.89 24.67 0.28
C ILE A 255 20.21 23.19 0.46
N ALA A 256 19.39 22.44 1.21
CA ALA A 256 19.59 21.03 1.50
C ALA A 256 19.34 20.09 0.32
N LEU A 257 18.60 20.51 -0.71
CA LEU A 257 18.38 19.70 -1.91
C LEU A 257 19.68 19.53 -2.72
N ASN A 258 20.00 18.27 -3.03
CA ASN A 258 21.15 17.90 -3.85
C ASN A 258 20.90 18.10 -5.35
N GLU A 259 21.98 18.05 -6.14
CA GLU A 259 21.87 17.97 -7.60
C GLU A 259 21.24 16.63 -8.02
N VAL A 260 20.34 16.70 -9.00
CA VAL A 260 19.62 15.53 -9.54
C VAL A 260 19.46 15.63 -11.05
N THR A 261 19.35 14.50 -11.74
CA THR A 261 19.11 14.49 -13.19
C THR A 261 17.73 15.02 -13.57
N ARG A 262 16.71 14.73 -12.73
CA ARG A 262 15.33 15.18 -12.94
C ARG A 262 14.60 15.29 -11.60
N GLY A 263 14.65 16.48 -11.03
CA GLY A 263 14.00 16.82 -9.77
C GLY A 263 12.63 17.46 -9.97
N GLU A 264 11.68 17.14 -9.10
CA GLU A 264 10.37 17.79 -9.02
C GLU A 264 10.16 18.33 -7.61
N LEU A 265 10.17 19.65 -7.47
CA LEU A 265 9.88 20.33 -6.21
C LEU A 265 8.56 21.09 -6.36
N TRP A 266 7.61 20.84 -5.47
CA TRP A 266 6.36 21.59 -5.43
C TRP A 266 6.20 22.29 -4.09
N LEU A 267 6.32 23.61 -4.14
CA LEU A 267 6.17 24.55 -3.04
C LEU A 267 4.93 25.40 -3.33
N SER A 268 4.38 26.12 -2.35
CA SER A 268 3.34 27.09 -2.72
C SER A 268 3.96 28.29 -3.45
N ASP A 269 3.28 28.82 -4.48
CA ASP A 269 3.78 29.96 -5.29
C ASP A 269 4.19 31.19 -4.47
N LYS A 270 3.63 31.36 -3.27
CA LYS A 270 3.93 32.49 -2.38
C LYS A 270 5.30 32.38 -1.69
N GLN A 271 5.95 31.22 -1.71
CA GLN A 271 7.12 30.91 -0.90
C GLN A 271 8.42 30.82 -1.71
N VAL A 272 8.42 31.14 -3.01
CA VAL A 272 9.59 30.92 -3.88
C VAL A 272 9.94 32.17 -4.67
N SER A 273 11.12 32.73 -4.42
CA SER A 273 11.67 33.83 -5.21
C SER A 273 12.18 33.36 -6.58
N ASN A 274 12.35 34.27 -7.53
CA ASN A 274 12.91 33.93 -8.85
C ASN A 274 14.36 33.46 -8.75
N GLU A 275 15.13 34.01 -7.80
CA GLU A 275 16.51 33.58 -7.52
C GLU A 275 16.54 32.13 -7.05
N MET A 276 15.68 31.77 -6.10
CA MET A 276 15.58 30.39 -5.60
C MET A 276 15.19 29.40 -6.71
N LYS A 277 14.25 29.77 -7.59
CA LYS A 277 13.89 28.97 -8.77
C LYS A 277 15.08 28.76 -9.70
N ALA A 278 15.87 29.80 -9.95
CA ALA A 278 17.06 29.73 -10.80
C ALA A 278 18.14 28.82 -10.18
N GLU A 279 18.44 28.97 -8.89
CA GLU A 279 19.41 28.13 -8.16
C GLU A 279 19.01 26.64 -8.18
N LEU A 280 17.74 26.35 -7.92
CA LEU A 280 17.23 24.98 -7.95
C LEU A 280 17.24 24.38 -9.36
N SER A 281 16.97 25.19 -10.39
CA SER A 281 17.06 24.76 -11.78
C SER A 281 18.49 24.35 -12.16
N LEU A 282 19.52 25.05 -11.66
CA LEU A 282 20.92 24.66 -11.83
C LEU A 282 21.24 23.30 -11.19
N LYS A 283 20.56 22.97 -10.09
CA LYS A 283 20.63 21.66 -9.43
C LYS A 283 19.75 20.58 -10.10
N GLY A 284 19.09 20.88 -11.23
CA GLY A 284 18.23 19.95 -11.96
C GLY A 284 16.81 19.79 -11.42
N TRP A 285 16.35 20.72 -10.56
CA TRP A 285 14.99 20.73 -10.03
C TRP A 285 14.06 21.61 -10.86
N THR A 286 12.93 21.05 -11.24
CA THR A 286 11.78 21.82 -11.73
C THR A 286 10.93 22.24 -10.53
N VAL A 287 10.81 23.55 -10.31
CA VAL A 287 9.99 24.11 -9.23
C VAL A 287 8.61 24.48 -9.76
N ARG A 288 7.57 23.95 -9.11
CA ARG A 288 6.16 24.28 -9.30
C ARG A 288 5.58 24.98 -8.09
#